data_AF-A0A8X8XVK1-F1
#
_entry.id   AF-A0A8X8XVK1-F1
#
_cell.length_a   1.000
_cell.length_b   1.000
_cell.length_c   1.000
_cell.angle_alpha   90.00
_cell.angle_beta   90.00
_cell.angle_gamma   90.00
#
_symmetry.space_group_name_H-M   'P 1'
#
loop_
_entity.id
_entity.type
_entity.pdbx_description
1 polymer ?
#
loop_
_entity_poly.entity_id
_entity_poly.type
_entity_poly.pdbx_seq_one_letter_code
_entity_poly.pdbx_strand_id
1 'polypeptide(L)'
;MLIQVLHSAADVININVQVWNMYFRNLLPGLVKEGDDGNYGSTALLDALCLQVRVANWSTLNLWTLSKRINYGKFVAETKFQASPPEVYKAAIRAKDGGQLMDLLTYETVEDTVNKRVELKTRNIVGVGELYRKWIMPLTKQVQVEYLLRRLDLVLG
;
A
#
# COMPACT_ATOMS: atom_id res chain seq x y z
N MET A 1 20.85 19.93 -4.12
CA MET A 1 20.78 18.97 -3.00
C MET A 1 19.35 18.45 -2.93
N LEU A 2 19.11 17.16 -3.16
CA LEU A 2 17.78 16.56 -3.02
C LEU A 2 17.54 16.27 -1.53
N ILE A 3 16.37 16.62 -1.01
CA ILE A 3 15.99 16.31 0.37
C ILE A 3 15.56 14.83 0.41
N GLN A 4 16.34 13.99 1.07
CA GLN A 4 15.97 12.60 1.31
C GLN A 4 14.89 12.53 2.41
N VAL A 5 13.64 12.37 2.00
CA VAL A 5 12.46 12.36 2.90
C VAL A 5 12.27 11.01 3.60
N LEU A 6 12.69 9.90 2.98
CA LEU A 6 12.58 8.55 3.55
C LEU A 6 13.94 8.00 3.98
N HIS A 7 13.95 7.19 5.03
CA HIS A 7 15.09 6.37 5.40
C HIS A 7 15.44 5.40 4.25
N SER A 8 16.72 5.10 4.04
CA SER A 8 17.20 4.17 2.99
C SER A 8 16.61 2.75 3.11
N ALA A 9 16.13 2.37 4.31
CA ALA A 9 15.28 1.19 4.51
C ALA A 9 14.04 1.14 3.60
N ALA A 10 13.61 2.27 3.02
CA ALA A 10 12.57 2.31 2.00
C ALA A 10 12.92 1.50 0.74
N ASP A 11 14.19 1.45 0.36
CA ASP A 11 14.61 0.94 -0.96
C ASP A 11 14.60 -0.59 -1.03
N VAL A 12 14.82 -1.26 0.11
CA VAL A 12 14.75 -2.73 0.22
C VAL A 12 13.32 -3.28 0.34
N ILE A 13 12.32 -2.43 0.63
CA ILE A 13 10.93 -2.86 0.87
C ILE A 13 10.19 -2.97 -0.46
N ASN A 14 9.96 -4.22 -0.92
CA ASN A 14 9.27 -4.53 -2.16
C ASN A 14 8.16 -5.57 -1.95
N ILE A 15 6.91 -5.11 -1.87
CA ILE A 15 5.71 -5.96 -1.71
C ILE A 15 5.00 -6.30 -3.03
N ASN A 16 5.60 -6.00 -4.20
CA ASN A 16 4.89 -6.07 -5.49
C ASN A 16 4.29 -7.45 -5.82
N VAL A 17 4.92 -8.54 -5.37
CA VAL A 17 4.40 -9.91 -5.52
C VAL A 17 3.10 -10.12 -4.72
N GLN A 18 2.96 -9.47 -3.57
CA GLN A 18 1.75 -9.51 -2.75
C GLN A 18 0.63 -8.67 -3.37
N VAL A 19 0.96 -7.49 -3.92
CA VAL A 19 0.01 -6.65 -4.68
C VAL A 19 -0.51 -7.38 -5.92
N TRP A 20 0.36 -8.05 -6.66
CA TRP A 20 0.01 -8.87 -7.84
C TRP A 20 -0.95 -10.01 -7.47
N ASN A 21 -0.61 -10.80 -6.45
CA ASN A 21 -1.46 -11.91 -6.00
C ASN A 21 -2.82 -11.41 -5.48
N MET A 22 -2.85 -10.34 -4.67
CA MET A 22 -4.08 -9.71 -4.18
C MET A 22 -4.97 -9.23 -5.33
N TYR A 23 -4.38 -8.62 -6.37
CA TYR A 23 -5.12 -8.14 -7.52
C TYR A 23 -5.85 -9.29 -8.23
N PHE A 24 -5.10 -10.26 -8.77
CA PHE A 24 -5.69 -11.33 -9.59
C PHE A 24 -6.54 -12.33 -8.81
N ARG A 25 -6.22 -12.60 -7.53
CA ARG A 25 -6.92 -13.62 -6.73
C ARG A 25 -8.08 -13.09 -5.91
N ASN A 26 -8.14 -11.78 -5.63
CA ASN A 26 -9.07 -11.24 -4.64
C ASN A 26 -9.80 -9.95 -5.07
N LEU A 27 -9.12 -9.06 -5.79
CA LEU A 27 -9.72 -7.78 -6.21
C LEU A 27 -10.43 -7.92 -7.56
N LEU A 28 -9.77 -8.49 -8.57
CA LEU A 28 -10.32 -8.68 -9.91
C LEU A 28 -11.62 -9.52 -9.90
N PRO A 29 -11.68 -10.72 -9.26
CA PRO A 29 -12.91 -11.52 -9.20
C PRO A 29 -14.04 -10.88 -8.38
N GLY A 30 -13.73 -9.86 -7.56
CA GLY A 30 -14.71 -9.09 -6.81
C GLY A 30 -15.26 -7.87 -7.55
N LEU A 31 -14.70 -7.50 -8.70
CA LEU A 31 -15.11 -6.34 -9.50
C LEU A 31 -15.72 -6.70 -10.85
N VAL A 32 -15.25 -7.78 -11.50
CA VAL A 32 -15.77 -8.21 -12.81
C VAL A 32 -16.87 -9.26 -12.67
N LYS A 33 -17.69 -9.41 -13.70
CA LYS A 33 -18.60 -10.54 -13.82
C LYS A 33 -17.82 -11.76 -14.33
N GLU A 34 -18.21 -12.95 -13.90
CA GLU A 34 -17.73 -14.18 -14.52
C GLU A 34 -18.24 -14.29 -15.97
N GLY A 35 -17.37 -14.75 -16.87
CA GLY A 35 -17.63 -14.87 -18.30
C GLY A 35 -16.40 -14.56 -19.14
N ASP A 36 -16.57 -14.58 -20.46
CA ASP A 36 -15.61 -14.09 -21.45
C ASP A 36 -16.38 -13.24 -22.47
N ASP A 37 -15.87 -12.05 -22.78
CA ASP A 37 -16.44 -11.10 -23.73
C ASP A 37 -15.52 -10.84 -24.94
N GLY A 38 -14.37 -11.53 -25.01
CA GLY A 38 -13.36 -11.40 -26.07
C GLY A 38 -12.49 -10.13 -26.00
N ASN A 39 -12.70 -9.23 -25.02
CA ASN A 39 -12.03 -7.92 -24.98
C ASN A 39 -10.59 -7.96 -24.39
N TYR A 40 -9.87 -9.07 -24.58
CA TYR A 40 -8.58 -9.38 -23.93
C TYR A 40 -7.54 -8.24 -23.98
N GLY A 41 -7.43 -7.54 -25.11
CA GLY A 41 -6.49 -6.41 -25.26
C GLY A 41 -6.87 -5.19 -24.43
N SER A 42 -8.16 -4.90 -24.29
CA SER A 42 -8.68 -3.85 -23.42
C SER A 42 -8.48 -4.22 -21.94
N THR A 43 -8.78 -5.46 -21.57
CA THR A 43 -8.58 -5.99 -20.22
C THR A 43 -7.11 -5.93 -19.81
N ALA A 44 -6.19 -6.43 -20.62
CA ALA A 44 -4.75 -6.40 -20.33
C ALA A 44 -4.20 -4.97 -20.15
N LEU A 45 -4.74 -3.98 -20.87
CA LEU A 45 -4.35 -2.58 -20.73
C LEU A 45 -4.90 -1.95 -19.44
N LEU A 46 -6.12 -2.30 -19.03
CA LEU A 46 -6.72 -1.87 -17.77
C LEU A 46 -6.03 -2.52 -16.55
N ASP A 47 -5.78 -3.83 -16.62
CA ASP A 47 -5.02 -4.59 -15.61
C ASP A 47 -3.65 -3.96 -15.35
N ALA A 48 -2.93 -3.60 -16.43
CA ALA A 48 -1.66 -2.90 -16.33
C ALA A 48 -1.80 -1.57 -15.56
N LEU A 49 -2.74 -0.69 -15.96
CA LEU A 49 -2.99 0.59 -15.30
C LEU A 49 -3.37 0.46 -13.81
N CYS A 50 -4.05 -0.62 -13.42
CA CYS A 50 -4.34 -0.92 -12.02
C CYS A 50 -3.07 -1.32 -11.24
N LEU A 51 -2.24 -2.20 -11.80
CA LEU A 51 -1.14 -2.88 -11.13
C LEU A 51 0.16 -2.06 -10.99
N GLN A 52 0.83 -1.82 -12.14
CA GLN A 52 2.29 -1.97 -12.36
C GLN A 52 3.02 -2.86 -11.33
N VAL A 53 3.55 -3.97 -11.83
CA VAL A 53 4.92 -4.39 -11.48
C VAL A 53 5.82 -4.01 -12.67
N ARG A 54 7.11 -3.75 -12.43
CA ARG A 54 8.05 -3.13 -13.38
C ARG A 54 8.07 -3.83 -14.76
N VAL A 55 7.43 -3.24 -15.77
CA VAL A 55 7.85 -3.39 -17.17
C VAL A 55 9.01 -2.42 -17.41
N ALA A 56 10.03 -2.82 -18.18
CA ALA A 56 11.28 -2.08 -18.29
C ALA A 56 11.14 -0.76 -19.08
N ASN A 57 11.91 0.25 -18.65
CA ASN A 57 12.22 1.48 -19.37
C ASN A 57 11.04 2.36 -19.82
N TRP A 58 10.46 3.13 -18.89
CA TRP A 58 9.85 4.41 -19.25
C TRP A 58 9.98 5.45 -18.13
N SER A 59 10.77 6.50 -18.37
CA SER A 59 11.13 7.50 -17.35
C SER A 59 10.00 8.48 -16.99
N THR A 60 8.93 8.55 -17.78
CA THR A 60 7.89 9.58 -17.65
C THR A 60 6.47 9.00 -17.84
N LEU A 61 6.06 8.05 -16.99
CA LEU A 61 4.64 7.69 -16.84
C LEU A 61 4.33 7.39 -15.37
N ASN A 62 3.69 8.35 -14.72
CA ASN A 62 3.50 8.39 -13.27
C ASN A 62 2.03 8.15 -12.89
N LEU A 63 1.43 7.00 -13.21
CA LEU A 63 0.06 6.66 -12.77
C LEU A 63 -0.17 5.14 -12.61
N TRP A 64 0.50 4.59 -11.60
CA TRP A 64 0.49 3.17 -11.24
C TRP A 64 -0.32 2.91 -9.97
N THR A 65 -1.64 2.71 -10.10
CA THR A 65 -2.56 3.08 -9.01
C THR A 65 -2.40 2.27 -7.73
N LEU A 66 -2.47 0.93 -7.78
CA LEU A 66 -2.46 0.10 -6.57
C LEU A 66 -1.08 0.06 -5.92
N SER A 67 -0.03 -0.30 -6.67
CA SER A 67 1.32 -0.39 -6.10
C SER A 67 1.79 0.95 -5.52
N LYS A 68 1.56 2.08 -6.20
CA LYS A 68 1.94 3.41 -5.69
C LYS A 68 1.14 3.79 -4.44
N ARG A 69 -0.19 3.54 -4.41
CA ARG A 69 -1.02 3.83 -3.23
C ARG A 69 -0.62 3.01 -2.02
N ILE A 70 -0.30 1.73 -2.19
CA ILE A 70 0.06 0.85 -1.07
C ILE A 70 1.49 1.17 -0.59
N ASN A 71 2.46 1.34 -1.50
CA ASN A 71 3.83 1.74 -1.15
C ASN A 71 3.92 3.15 -0.53
N TYR A 72 2.93 4.02 -0.74
CA TYR A 72 2.82 5.30 -0.03
C TYR A 72 2.73 5.14 1.51
N GLY A 73 2.45 3.93 2.01
CA GLY A 73 2.58 3.59 3.43
C GLY A 73 3.97 3.92 4.02
N LYS A 74 5.05 3.92 3.21
CA LYS A 74 6.40 4.32 3.67
C LYS A 74 6.42 5.78 4.14
N PHE A 75 5.80 6.70 3.38
CA PHE A 75 5.66 8.11 3.76
C PHE A 75 4.73 8.28 4.97
N VAL A 76 3.61 7.55 5.02
CA VAL A 76 2.67 7.60 6.16
C VAL A 76 3.36 7.15 7.45
N ALA A 77 4.19 6.10 7.40
CA ALA A 77 4.97 5.64 8.53
C ALA A 77 6.03 6.66 8.97
N GLU A 78 6.77 7.26 8.03
CA GLU A 78 7.74 8.30 8.37
C GLU A 78 7.07 9.52 9.04
N THR A 79 5.95 10.01 8.50
CA THR A 79 5.20 11.11 9.11
C THR A 79 4.67 10.75 10.51
N LYS A 80 4.12 9.54 10.70
CA LYS A 80 3.68 9.07 12.03
C LYS A 80 4.84 8.97 13.03
N PHE A 81 5.99 8.47 12.58
CA PHE A 81 7.21 8.32 13.39
C PHE A 81 7.81 9.68 13.80
N GLN A 82 7.85 10.65 12.89
CA GLN A 82 8.34 12.01 13.17
C GLN A 82 7.36 12.84 14.02
N ALA A 83 6.05 12.65 13.85
CA ALA A 83 5.03 13.42 14.57
C ALA A 83 4.72 12.91 15.99
N SER A 84 5.19 11.71 16.35
CA SER A 84 4.94 11.10 17.66
C SER A 84 6.18 11.17 18.56
N PRO A 85 6.04 11.14 19.90
CA PRO A 85 7.18 11.03 20.80
C PRO A 85 8.03 9.79 20.45
N PRO A 86 9.35 9.93 20.20
CA PRO A 86 10.11 8.88 19.52
C PRO A 86 10.10 7.52 20.20
N GLU A 87 10.01 7.47 21.53
CA GLU A 87 10.05 6.20 22.28
C GLU A 87 8.81 5.31 22.06
N VAL A 88 7.66 5.89 21.65
CA VAL A 88 6.42 5.14 21.35
C VAL A 88 6.66 4.05 20.30
N TYR A 89 7.31 4.41 19.18
CA TYR A 89 7.64 3.46 18.13
C TYR A 89 8.99 2.78 18.38
N LYS A 90 10.00 3.46 18.96
CA LYS A 90 11.33 2.85 19.16
C LYS A 90 11.28 1.60 20.04
N ALA A 91 10.40 1.51 21.03
CA ALA A 91 10.25 0.31 21.86
C ALA A 91 9.88 -0.91 20.99
N ALA A 92 8.79 -0.82 20.25
CA ALA A 92 8.32 -1.87 19.34
C ALA A 92 9.34 -2.21 18.24
N ILE A 93 10.00 -1.20 17.65
CA ILE A 93 11.01 -1.41 16.60
C ILE A 93 12.25 -2.13 17.14
N ARG A 94 12.72 -1.77 18.35
CA ARG A 94 13.86 -2.45 19.02
C ARG A 94 13.52 -3.89 19.39
N ALA A 95 12.29 -4.16 19.82
CA ALA A 95 11.76 -5.51 20.05
C ALA A 95 11.48 -6.28 18.76
N LYS A 96 11.52 -5.61 17.59
CA LYS A 96 11.08 -6.11 16.26
C LYS A 96 9.63 -6.63 16.28
N ASP A 97 8.78 -6.07 17.15
CA ASP A 97 7.38 -6.46 17.32
C ASP A 97 6.50 -5.83 16.23
N GLY A 98 6.22 -6.61 15.18
CA GLY A 98 5.31 -6.20 14.11
C GLY A 98 3.83 -6.15 14.50
N GLY A 99 3.44 -6.83 15.60
CA GLY A 99 2.07 -6.80 16.13
C GLY A 99 1.78 -5.49 16.85
N GLN A 100 2.61 -5.16 17.84
CA GLN A 100 2.52 -3.87 18.54
C GLN A 100 2.64 -2.68 17.56
N LEU A 101 3.45 -2.80 16.50
CA LEU A 101 3.49 -1.79 15.44
C LEU A 101 2.18 -1.71 14.63
N MET A 102 1.53 -2.84 14.31
CA MET A 102 0.23 -2.85 13.62
C MET A 102 -0.85 -2.15 14.45
N ASP A 103 -0.87 -2.40 15.76
CA ASP A 103 -1.84 -1.81 16.69
C ASP A 103 -1.61 -0.29 16.82
N LEU A 104 -0.37 0.14 17.09
CA LEU A 104 0.02 1.57 17.15
C LEU A 104 -0.26 2.34 15.84
N LEU A 105 -0.25 1.64 14.70
CA LEU A 105 -0.54 2.23 13.39
C LEU A 105 -2.04 2.27 13.04
N THR A 106 -2.88 1.52 13.75
CA THR A 106 -4.31 1.35 13.46
C THR A 106 -5.13 2.45 14.11
N TYR A 107 -5.92 3.14 13.30
CA TYR A 107 -6.81 4.22 13.74
C TYR A 107 -8.18 4.02 13.11
N GLU A 108 -9.04 3.23 13.74
CA GLU A 108 -10.31 2.75 13.18
C GLU A 108 -11.18 3.89 12.63
N THR A 109 -11.29 5.00 13.36
CA THR A 109 -12.07 6.19 12.93
C THR A 109 -11.54 6.82 11.63
N VAL A 110 -10.22 6.78 11.41
CA VAL A 110 -9.57 7.24 10.17
C VAL A 110 -9.75 6.23 9.05
N GLU A 111 -9.64 4.94 9.35
CA GLU A 111 -9.84 3.84 8.40
C GLU A 111 -11.29 3.80 7.89
N ASP A 112 -12.27 4.00 8.78
CA ASP A 112 -13.69 4.18 8.46
C ASP A 112 -13.94 5.43 7.60
N THR A 113 -13.32 6.56 7.94
CA THR A 113 -13.45 7.80 7.19
C THR A 113 -12.82 7.69 5.80
N VAL A 114 -11.72 6.95 5.67
CA VAL A 114 -11.12 6.59 4.37
C VAL A 114 -12.09 5.70 3.58
N ASN A 115 -12.67 4.67 4.19
CA ASN A 115 -13.57 3.73 3.53
C ASN A 115 -14.87 4.40 3.04
N LYS A 116 -15.56 5.15 3.91
CA LYS A 116 -16.77 5.92 3.56
C LYS A 116 -16.52 6.89 2.39
N ARG A 117 -15.32 7.47 2.32
CA ARG A 117 -14.89 8.34 1.21
C ARG A 117 -14.55 7.58 -0.08
N VAL A 118 -14.17 6.30 -0.02
CA VAL A 118 -14.09 5.44 -1.22
C VAL A 118 -15.51 5.15 -1.69
N GLU A 119 -16.38 4.63 -0.82
CA GLU A 119 -17.78 4.30 -1.12
C GLU A 119 -18.54 5.46 -1.77
N LEU A 120 -18.45 6.68 -1.20
CA LEU A 120 -19.07 7.88 -1.78
C LEU A 120 -18.53 8.24 -3.18
N LYS A 121 -17.25 7.99 -3.46
CA LYS A 121 -16.63 8.22 -4.77
C LYS A 121 -16.93 7.11 -5.77
N THR A 122 -17.20 5.90 -5.30
CA THR A 122 -17.44 4.71 -6.13
C THR A 122 -18.89 4.27 -6.12
N ARG A 123 -19.83 5.12 -5.67
CA ARG A 123 -21.25 4.80 -5.43
C ARG A 123 -22.02 4.14 -6.59
N ASN A 124 -21.51 4.24 -7.82
CA ASN A 124 -22.07 3.60 -9.01
C ASN A 124 -21.49 2.18 -9.27
N ILE A 125 -20.58 1.71 -8.42
CA ILE A 125 -19.85 0.43 -8.54
C ILE A 125 -19.95 -0.28 -7.19
N VAL A 126 -20.63 -1.43 -7.17
CA VAL A 126 -20.87 -2.22 -5.94
C VAL A 126 -19.54 -2.83 -5.45
N GLY A 127 -19.42 -3.05 -4.13
CA GLY A 127 -18.32 -3.82 -3.52
C GLY A 127 -16.96 -3.11 -3.38
N VAL A 128 -16.70 -2.01 -4.11
CA VAL A 128 -15.37 -1.37 -4.13
C VAL A 128 -14.89 -0.92 -2.74
N GLY A 129 -15.79 -0.43 -1.89
CA GLY A 129 -15.49 -0.09 -0.49
C GLY A 129 -15.00 -1.30 0.31
N GLU A 130 -15.77 -2.40 0.31
CA GLU A 130 -15.38 -3.64 1.00
C GLU A 130 -14.02 -4.14 0.51
N LEU A 131 -13.81 -4.23 -0.80
CA LEU A 131 -12.53 -4.66 -1.38
C LEU A 131 -11.37 -3.73 -0.99
N TYR A 132 -11.61 -2.42 -0.89
CA TYR A 132 -10.61 -1.46 -0.44
C TYR A 132 -10.24 -1.67 1.04
N ARG A 133 -11.24 -1.81 1.93
CA ARG A 133 -11.04 -2.08 3.37
C ARG A 133 -10.39 -3.44 3.60
N LYS A 134 -10.76 -4.46 2.82
CA LYS A 134 -10.36 -5.87 2.98
C LYS A 134 -8.95 -6.16 2.44
N TRP A 135 -8.53 -5.48 1.38
CA TRP A 135 -7.29 -5.83 0.65
C TRP A 135 -6.28 -4.68 0.52
N ILE A 136 -6.72 -3.49 0.12
CA ILE A 136 -5.81 -2.35 -0.15
C ILE A 136 -5.34 -1.71 1.17
N MET A 137 -6.23 -1.59 2.14
CA MET A 137 -5.94 -0.97 3.44
C MET A 137 -4.96 -1.81 4.29
N PRO A 138 -5.13 -3.14 4.46
CA PRO A 138 -4.21 -3.94 5.28
C PRO A 138 -2.81 -4.02 4.68
N LEU A 139 -2.67 -4.19 3.36
CA LEU A 139 -1.37 -4.11 2.68
C LEU A 139 -0.69 -2.74 2.88
N THR A 140 -1.47 -1.65 2.97
CA THR A 140 -0.91 -0.32 3.30
C THR A 140 -0.36 -0.28 4.74
N LYS A 141 -1.03 -0.95 5.69
CA LYS A 141 -0.55 -1.04 7.09
C LYS A 141 0.67 -1.96 7.20
N GLN A 142 0.71 -3.07 6.46
CA GLN A 142 1.89 -3.93 6.37
C GLN A 142 3.12 -3.16 5.85
N VAL A 143 3.00 -2.33 4.80
CA VAL A 143 4.10 -1.46 4.35
C VAL A 143 4.57 -0.49 5.43
N GLN A 144 3.65 0.05 6.25
CA GLN A 144 4.03 0.91 7.37
C GLN A 144 4.81 0.12 8.43
N VAL A 145 4.38 -1.09 8.79
CA VAL A 145 5.08 -1.97 9.75
C VAL A 145 6.46 -2.37 9.23
N GLU A 146 6.57 -2.87 7.99
CA GLU A 146 7.84 -3.27 7.37
C GLU A 146 8.83 -2.08 7.29
N TYR A 147 8.34 -0.86 7.09
CA TYR A 147 9.16 0.34 7.12
C TYR A 147 9.63 0.68 8.53
N LEU A 148 8.73 0.70 9.53
CA LEU A 148 9.11 0.99 10.91
C LEU A 148 10.07 -0.05 11.49
N LEU A 149 9.86 -1.34 11.23
CA LEU A 149 10.75 -2.43 11.67
C LEU A 149 12.22 -2.24 11.23
N ARG A 150 12.46 -1.51 10.12
CA ARG A 150 13.81 -1.21 9.59
C ARG A 150 14.21 0.27 9.74
N ARG A 151 13.41 1.08 10.42
CA ARG A 151 13.60 2.54 10.54
C ARG A 151 14.76 2.95 11.45
N LEU A 152 15.25 2.02 12.28
CA LEU A 152 16.39 2.18 13.18
C LEU A 152 17.61 1.32 12.79
N ASP A 153 17.53 0.58 11.69
CA ASP A 153 18.64 -0.27 11.24
C ASP A 153 19.77 0.61 10.69
N LEU A 154 21.01 0.34 11.13
CA LEU A 154 22.16 1.15 10.74
C LEU A 154 22.47 0.95 9.24
N VAL A 155 22.66 2.07 8.53
CA VAL A 155 23.17 2.05 7.17
C VAL A 155 24.66 1.72 7.22
N LEU A 156 25.04 0.53 6.77
CA LEU A 156 26.40 0.28 6.33
C LEU A 156 26.61 1.10 5.04
N GLY A 157 27.47 2.11 5.13
CA GLY A 157 27.86 2.98 4.01
C GLY A 157 29.06 2.43 3.25
#